data_AF-S7HR30-F1
#
_entry.id   AF-S7HR30-F1
#
_cell.length_a   1.000
_cell.length_b   1.000
_cell.length_c   1.000
_cell.angle_alpha   90.00
_cell.angle_beta   90.00
_cell.angle_gamma   90.00
#
_symmetry.space_group_name_H-M   'P 1'
#
loop_
_entity.id
_entity.type
_entity.pdbx_description
1 polymer ?
#
loop_
_entity_poly.entity_id
_entity_poly.type
_entity_poly.pdbx_seq_one_letter_code
_entity_poly.pdbx_strand_id
1 'polypeptide(L)'
;MKSEDLLTALHDEYDIDLTAKGKKDVTTMCNLGEGLYERAMEKGLEKGIEKGIKKGIKKGVEQEKRNSERKDREAALEMIKDGLSFEQIARYMKLSIEAVAEIAKQNKLI
;
A
#
# COMPACT_ATOMS: atom_id res chain seq x y z
N MET A 1 5.26 -18.89 24.94
CA MET A 1 5.24 -19.70 26.17
C MET A 1 6.08 -20.92 25.89
N LYS A 2 7.14 -21.15 26.64
CA LYS A 2 8.00 -22.31 26.42
C LYS A 2 7.26 -23.56 26.88
N SER A 3 7.63 -24.72 26.35
CA SER A 3 7.01 -25.99 26.74
C SER A 3 7.13 -26.25 28.24
N GLU A 4 8.23 -25.82 28.87
CA GLU A 4 8.47 -25.95 30.32
C GLU A 4 7.45 -25.14 31.14
N ASP A 5 7.12 -23.93 30.72
CA ASP A 5 6.11 -23.09 31.36
C ASP A 5 4.73 -23.76 31.29
N LEU A 6 4.40 -24.35 30.13
CA LEU A 6 3.13 -25.05 29.94
C LEU A 6 3.05 -26.32 30.80
N LEU A 7 4.14 -27.09 30.88
CA LEU A 7 4.20 -28.28 31.74
C LEU A 7 4.05 -27.91 33.22
N THR A 8 4.63 -26.78 33.63
CA THR A 8 4.51 -26.24 34.99
C THR A 8 3.06 -25.83 35.28
N ALA A 9 2.44 -25.05 34.37
CA ALA A 9 1.05 -24.63 34.53
C ALA A 9 0.07 -25.82 34.59
N LEU A 10 0.27 -26.84 33.75
CA LEU A 10 -0.56 -28.06 33.79
C LEU A 10 -0.54 -28.73 35.16
N HIS A 11 0.61 -28.78 35.82
CA HIS A 11 0.74 -29.32 37.16
C HIS A 11 0.16 -28.35 38.22
N ASP A 12 0.67 -27.13 38.27
CA ASP A 12 0.41 -26.18 39.37
C ASP A 12 -1.03 -25.63 39.36
N GLU A 13 -1.60 -25.37 38.18
CA GLU A 13 -2.92 -24.74 38.05
C GLU A 13 -4.04 -25.75 37.84
N TYR A 14 -3.74 -26.90 37.22
CA TYR A 14 -4.75 -27.88 36.79
C TYR A 14 -4.59 -29.26 37.42
N ASP A 15 -3.54 -29.51 38.22
CA ASP A 15 -3.23 -30.81 38.85
C ASP A 15 -3.11 -31.96 37.83
N ILE A 16 -2.57 -31.66 36.64
CA ILE A 16 -2.38 -32.61 35.54
C ILE A 16 -0.92 -33.05 35.48
N ASP A 17 -0.66 -34.26 36.00
CA ASP A 17 0.64 -34.92 35.92
C ASP A 17 0.81 -35.74 34.64
N LEU A 18 1.76 -35.31 33.80
CA LEU A 18 2.09 -36.00 32.57
C LEU A 18 3.19 -37.05 32.77
N THR A 19 3.01 -38.21 32.11
CA THR A 19 4.09 -39.20 31.96
C THR A 19 5.27 -38.63 31.17
N ALA A 20 6.44 -39.28 31.24
CA ALA A 20 7.62 -38.87 30.47
C ALA A 20 7.33 -38.77 28.95
N LYS A 21 6.52 -39.69 28.41
CA LYS A 21 6.07 -39.64 27.02
C LYS A 21 5.18 -38.41 26.77
N GLY A 22 4.21 -38.15 27.66
CA GLY A 22 3.34 -36.97 27.55
C GLY A 22 4.11 -35.65 27.58
N LYS A 23 5.12 -35.52 28.45
CA LYS A 23 5.99 -34.33 28.50
C LYS A 23 6.77 -34.13 27.19
N LYS A 24 7.26 -35.22 26.58
CA LYS A 24 7.94 -35.19 25.27
C LYS A 24 6.99 -34.79 24.14
N ASP A 25 5.76 -35.32 24.15
CA ASP A 25 4.75 -35.01 23.14
C ASP A 25 4.36 -33.53 23.22
N VAL A 26 4.08 -33.00 24.42
CA VAL A 26 3.81 -31.57 24.64
C VAL A 26 4.96 -30.69 24.15
N THR A 27 6.20 -31.04 24.48
CA THR A 27 7.38 -30.29 24.02
C THR A 27 7.46 -30.27 22.50
N THR A 28 7.21 -31.41 21.85
CA THR A 28 7.22 -31.51 20.38
C THR A 28 6.13 -30.65 19.76
N MET A 29 4.92 -30.65 20.33
CA MET A 29 3.81 -29.84 19.86
C MET A 29 4.06 -28.34 20.05
N CYS A 30 4.64 -27.93 21.18
CA CYS A 30 5.03 -26.54 21.42
C CYS A 30 6.04 -26.04 20.39
N ASN A 31 7.12 -26.81 20.15
CA ASN A 31 8.14 -26.45 19.17
C ASN A 31 7.57 -26.39 17.74
N LEU A 32 6.67 -27.33 17.39
CA LEU A 32 5.97 -27.29 16.11
C LEU A 32 5.08 -26.05 16.00
N GLY A 33 4.34 -25.72 17.07
CA GLY A 33 3.48 -24.54 17.14
C GLY A 33 4.26 -23.24 17.01
N GLU A 34 5.40 -23.13 17.67
CA GLU A 34 6.33 -22.00 17.56
C GLU A 34 6.82 -21.83 16.13
N GLY A 35 7.32 -22.90 15.51
CA GLY A 35 7.76 -22.85 14.11
C GLY A 35 6.64 -22.52 13.11
N LEU A 36 5.39 -22.95 13.37
CA LEU A 36 4.24 -22.55 12.56
C LEU A 36 3.89 -21.07 12.75
N TYR A 37 3.92 -20.59 13.99
CA TYR A 37 3.64 -19.20 14.33
C TYR A 37 4.67 -18.25 13.70
N GLU A 38 5.96 -18.55 13.84
CA GLU A 38 7.04 -17.76 13.23
C GLU A 38 6.89 -17.65 11.71
N ARG A 39 6.65 -18.77 11.02
CA ARG A 39 6.41 -18.78 9.57
C ARG A 39 5.16 -17.98 9.18
N ALA A 40 4.10 -18.06 9.99
CA ALA A 40 2.88 -17.31 9.73
C ALA A 40 3.11 -15.80 9.90
N MET A 41 3.87 -15.40 10.93
CA MET A 41 4.27 -14.02 11.19
C MET A 41 5.15 -13.48 10.06
N GLU A 42 6.17 -14.22 9.65
CA GLU A 42 7.06 -13.86 8.54
C GLU A 42 6.27 -13.64 7.24
N LYS A 43 5.42 -14.60 6.87
CA LYS A 43 4.54 -14.47 5.69
C LYS A 43 3.55 -13.31 5.81
N GLY A 44 3.07 -13.05 7.01
CA GLY A 44 2.16 -11.94 7.29
C GLY A 44 2.85 -10.58 7.08
N LEU A 45 4.06 -10.44 7.62
CA LEU A 45 4.89 -9.26 7.48
C LEU A 45 5.28 -9.01 6.02
N GLU A 46 5.78 -10.04 5.33
CA GLU A 46 6.17 -9.97 3.92
C GLU A 46 4.99 -9.48 3.05
N LYS A 47 3.82 -10.12 3.17
CA LYS A 47 2.60 -9.71 2.45
C LYS A 47 2.13 -8.30 2.83
N GLY A 48 2.30 -7.92 4.09
CA GLY A 48 1.96 -6.59 4.59
C GLY A 48 2.81 -5.51 3.94
N ILE A 49 4.13 -5.72 3.94
CA ILE A 49 5.12 -4.82 3.33
C ILE A 49 4.88 -4.72 1.82
N GLU A 50 4.76 -5.85 1.11
CA GLU A 50 4.54 -5.86 -0.34
C GLU A 50 3.28 -5.08 -0.72
N LYS A 51 2.16 -5.33 -0.04
CA LYS A 51 0.90 -4.60 -0.26
C LYS A 51 1.04 -3.12 0.06
N GLY A 52 1.75 -2.78 1.12
CA GLY A 52 2.01 -1.40 1.54
C GLY A 52 2.79 -0.63 0.48
N ILE A 53 3.93 -1.17 0.04
CA ILE A 53 4.79 -0.58 -0.99
C ILE A 53 4.03 -0.43 -2.30
N LYS A 54 3.35 -1.49 -2.78
CA LYS A 54 2.60 -1.44 -4.04
C LYS A 54 1.50 -0.37 -4.02
N LYS A 55 0.76 -0.26 -2.92
CA LYS A 55 -0.26 0.80 -2.74
C LYS A 55 0.38 2.18 -2.68
N GLY A 56 1.49 2.33 -1.97
CA GLY A 56 2.22 3.59 -1.83
C GLY A 56 2.73 4.10 -3.19
N ILE A 57 3.42 3.25 -3.95
CA ILE A 57 3.94 3.60 -5.28
C ILE A 57 2.79 3.96 -6.22
N LYS A 58 1.73 3.14 -6.29
CA LYS A 58 0.58 3.43 -7.17
C LYS A 58 -0.05 4.79 -6.85
N LYS A 59 -0.27 5.09 -5.56
CA LYS A 59 -0.80 6.40 -5.13
C LYS A 59 0.15 7.54 -5.47
N GLY A 60 1.46 7.34 -5.32
CA GLY A 60 2.49 8.32 -5.66
C GLY A 60 2.46 8.68 -7.15
N VAL A 61 2.47 7.66 -8.02
CA VAL A 61 2.42 7.85 -9.49
C VAL A 61 1.11 8.51 -9.92
N GLU A 62 -0.04 8.07 -9.39
CA GLU A 62 -1.33 8.70 -9.68
C GLU A 62 -1.40 10.16 -9.19
N GLN A 63 -0.75 10.48 -8.06
CA GLN A 63 -0.69 11.85 -7.56
C GLN A 63 0.21 12.72 -8.42
N GLU A 64 1.38 12.22 -8.82
CA GLU A 64 2.31 12.92 -9.70
C GLU A 64 1.65 13.23 -11.04
N LYS A 65 1.02 12.23 -11.67
CA LYS A 65 0.30 12.41 -12.94
C LYS A 65 -0.77 13.49 -12.83
N ARG A 66 -1.61 13.45 -11.80
CA ARG A 66 -2.64 14.48 -11.55
C ARG A 66 -2.04 15.86 -11.33
N ASN A 67 -0.93 15.95 -10.61
CA ASN A 67 -0.23 17.21 -10.38
C ASN A 67 0.36 17.77 -11.68
N SER A 68 0.93 16.92 -12.54
CA SER A 68 1.44 17.32 -13.86
C SER A 68 0.31 17.82 -14.75
N GLU A 69 -0.76 17.04 -14.91
CA GLU A 69 -1.93 17.41 -15.71
C GLU A 69 -2.55 18.74 -15.24
N ARG A 70 -2.60 18.96 -13.92
CA ARG A 70 -3.06 20.22 -13.35
C ARG A 70 -2.15 21.39 -13.75
N LYS A 71 -0.83 21.24 -13.62
CA LYS A 71 0.14 22.29 -13.99
C LYS A 71 0.08 22.60 -15.48
N ASP A 72 0.01 21.57 -16.33
CA ASP A 72 -0.12 21.74 -17.78
C ASP A 72 -1.40 22.49 -18.12
N ARG A 73 -2.51 22.18 -17.43
CA ARG A 73 -3.77 22.88 -17.61
C ARG A 73 -3.73 24.34 -17.13
N GLU A 74 -3.10 24.60 -15.99
CA GLU A 74 -2.92 25.96 -15.46
C GLU A 74 -2.09 26.81 -16.42
N ALA A 75 -0.99 26.28 -16.96
CA ALA A 75 -0.15 26.97 -17.93
C ALA A 75 -0.90 27.23 -19.26
N ALA A 76 -1.68 26.27 -19.75
CA ALA A 76 -2.53 26.49 -20.93
C ALA A 76 -3.54 27.62 -20.69
N LEU A 77 -4.16 27.65 -19.50
CA LEU A 77 -5.11 28.69 -19.12
C LEU A 77 -4.48 30.08 -19.08
N GLU A 78 -3.24 30.21 -18.58
CA GLU A 78 -2.49 31.47 -18.61
C GLU A 78 -2.24 31.93 -20.05
N MET A 79 -1.80 31.03 -20.94
CA MET A 79 -1.59 31.37 -22.36
C MET A 79 -2.88 31.84 -23.05
N ILE A 80 -4.05 31.26 -22.71
CA ILE A 80 -5.35 31.71 -23.24
C ILE A 80 -5.63 33.13 -22.76
N LYS A 81 -5.41 33.42 -21.47
CA LYS A 81 -5.64 34.75 -20.88
C LYS A 81 -4.70 35.81 -21.46
N ASP A 82 -3.49 35.41 -21.84
CA ASP A 82 -2.51 36.27 -22.52
C ASP A 82 -2.83 36.48 -24.00
N GLY A 83 -3.90 35.86 -24.52
CA GLY A 83 -4.43 36.09 -25.86
C GLY A 83 -3.76 35.26 -26.97
N LEU A 84 -3.02 34.20 -26.63
CA LEU A 84 -2.47 33.30 -27.64
C LEU A 84 -3.59 32.52 -28.35
N SER A 85 -3.40 32.23 -29.64
CA SER A 85 -4.36 31.43 -30.40
C SER A 85 -4.37 29.98 -29.94
N PHE A 86 -5.50 29.29 -30.11
CA PHE A 86 -5.62 27.88 -29.71
C PHE A 86 -4.62 26.99 -30.46
N GLU A 87 -4.31 27.29 -31.72
CA GLU A 87 -3.31 26.60 -32.53
C GLU A 87 -1.88 26.80 -31.99
N GLN A 88 -1.57 27.98 -31.46
CA GLN A 88 -0.26 28.26 -30.85
C GLN A 88 -0.12 27.47 -29.55
N ILE A 89 -1.14 27.49 -28.70
CA ILE A 89 -1.14 26.78 -27.40
C ILE A 89 -1.07 25.27 -27.62
N ALA A 90 -1.91 24.74 -28.52
CA ALA A 90 -1.88 23.33 -28.91
C ALA A 90 -0.48 22.88 -29.36
N ARG A 91 0.20 23.71 -30.17
CA ARG A 91 1.55 23.44 -30.66
C ARG A 91 2.60 23.50 -29.55
N TYR A 92 2.62 24.55 -28.74
CA TYR A 92 3.63 24.73 -27.68
C TYR A 92 3.49 23.71 -26.57
N MET A 93 2.26 23.38 -26.20
CA MET A 93 1.95 22.47 -25.10
C MET A 93 1.78 21.02 -25.54
N LYS A 94 1.83 20.76 -26.86
CA LYS A 94 1.57 19.45 -27.46
C LYS A 94 0.19 18.91 -27.07
N LEU A 95 -0.79 19.80 -26.99
CA LEU A 95 -2.19 19.49 -26.76
C LEU A 95 -2.95 19.46 -28.08
N SER A 96 -4.11 18.82 -28.11
CA SER A 96 -5.03 18.97 -29.23
C SER A 96 -5.76 20.31 -29.12
N ILE A 97 -6.23 20.84 -30.26
CA ILE A 97 -7.00 22.10 -30.27
C ILE A 97 -8.28 21.93 -29.44
N GLU A 98 -8.90 20.75 -29.49
CA GLU A 98 -10.09 20.41 -28.70
C GLU A 98 -9.79 20.45 -27.20
N ALA A 99 -8.64 19.95 -26.75
CA ALA A 99 -8.24 20.02 -25.35
C ALA A 99 -8.08 21.47 -24.87
N VAL A 100 -7.48 22.34 -25.68
CA VAL A 100 -7.37 23.78 -25.38
C VAL A 100 -8.75 24.43 -25.32
N ALA A 101 -9.64 24.09 -26.26
CA ALA A 101 -11.02 24.59 -26.29
C ALA A 101 -11.83 24.13 -25.06
N GLU A 102 -11.65 22.89 -24.60
CA GLU A 102 -12.27 22.40 -23.37
C GLU A 102 -11.78 23.18 -22.14
N ILE A 103 -10.48 23.47 -22.05
CA ILE A 103 -9.92 24.29 -20.98
C ILE A 103 -10.56 25.69 -20.98
N ALA A 104 -10.68 26.33 -22.15
CA ALA A 104 -11.34 27.62 -22.29
C ALA A 104 -12.82 27.58 -21.84
N LYS A 105 -13.57 26.59 -22.34
CA LYS A 105 -15.00 26.40 -22.03
C LYS A 105 -15.25 26.14 -20.55
N GLN A 106 -14.47 25.26 -19.92
CA GLN A 106 -14.59 24.95 -18.50
C GLN A 106 -14.26 26.15 -17.60
N ASN A 107 -13.49 27.11 -18.11
CA ASN A 107 -13.15 28.36 -17.43
C ASN A 107 -13.99 29.57 -17.88
N LYS A 108 -15.05 29.36 -18.68
CA LYS A 108 -15.96 30.42 -19.18
C LYS A 108 -15.25 31.54 -19.93
N LEU A 109 -14.17 31.22 -20.63
CA LEU A 109 -13.44 32.17 -21.50
C LEU A 109 -14.00 32.21 -22.92
N ILE A 110 -14.85 31.24 -23.27
CA ILE A 110 -15.64 31.13 -24.49
C ILE A 110 -17.00 30.50 -24.18
#